data_AF-A0A258UWG0-F1
#
_entry.id   AF-A0A258UWG0-F1
#
_cell.length_a   1.000
_cell.length_b   1.000
_cell.length_c   1.000
_cell.angle_alpha   90.00
_cell.angle_beta   90.00
_cell.angle_gamma   90.00
#
_symmetry.space_group_name_H-M   'P 1'
#
loop_
_entity.id
_entity.type
_entity.pdbx_description
1 polymer ?
#
loop_
_entity_poly.entity_id
_entity_poly.type
_entity_poly.pdbx_seq_one_letter_code
_entity_poly.pdbx_strand_id
1 'polypeptide(L)'
;AEMDTNGADLRQLTLRQHRANEGEGQYELLSDAANPMLYVAQSGLKGENLPTHRAVFTTAQTEYRMEDGADNLEVRFTAPTENGVAVEKVYTFHRNNYAIDVRYEIKNDSAVTITPSVYYQIIHDNQSNQGSAMMPTFTGGAYYNEADKFNKVKFDDMAKQDLALKSKDGWVGLVQHYFVGAWIPQDGIERKFYTTKLTDAYYSIGTISSLAAIETGKTLTVPARLYLGPQTQKDLEATAPGLEYVVDYGILTIIAKPLFWLLSQLYEWVKNWGVAIILLTVIIKAAFFKLSATSYKKEKFGDDKQKMQQAMLEMYRTEKINPMGGCLPILVQIPVFIALYWVLLGSVELRHAPFFGWITDLSAIDPWYILPLLMGATMIIQTYLNPAPTDPIQAKVMKIMPVVFSIFFFFFPAGLVLYWLVNNILSIWQQWFINKSIHAEALAKKGHVKK
;
A
#
# COMPACT_ATOMS: atom_id res chain seq x y z
N ALA A 1 18.05 -15.66 -5.94
CA ALA A 1 17.87 -15.71 -4.48
C ALA A 1 19.05 -16.49 -3.92
N GLU A 2 19.54 -16.12 -2.76
CA GLU A 2 20.64 -16.82 -2.09
C GLU A 2 20.11 -17.47 -0.81
N MET A 3 20.51 -18.72 -0.59
CA MET A 3 20.05 -19.54 0.52
C MET A 3 21.28 -20.03 1.29
N ASP A 4 21.26 -19.86 2.61
CA ASP A 4 22.35 -20.30 3.47
C ASP A 4 22.04 -21.68 4.05
N THR A 5 22.98 -22.60 3.89
CA THR A 5 22.94 -23.92 4.53
C THR A 5 22.82 -23.85 6.06
N ASN A 6 23.29 -22.77 6.69
CA ASN A 6 23.01 -22.50 8.11
C ASN A 6 21.55 -22.05 8.27
N GLY A 7 20.72 -22.97 8.76
CA GLY A 7 19.27 -22.82 8.91
C GLY A 7 18.47 -23.18 7.66
N ALA A 8 19.13 -23.39 6.51
CA ALA A 8 18.47 -23.53 5.21
C ALA A 8 17.49 -22.37 4.96
N ASP A 9 17.94 -21.14 5.22
CA ASP A 9 17.12 -19.94 5.19
C ASP A 9 17.38 -19.10 3.93
N LEU A 10 16.36 -18.42 3.44
CA LEU A 10 16.47 -17.47 2.34
C LEU A 10 17.08 -16.17 2.87
N ARG A 11 18.35 -15.91 2.52
CA ARG A 11 19.11 -14.75 3.03
C ARG A 11 19.02 -13.55 2.12
N GLN A 12 19.03 -13.77 0.81
CA GLN A 12 18.93 -12.70 -0.17
C GLN A 12 17.90 -13.02 -1.25
N LEU A 13 17.10 -12.02 -1.62
CA LEU A 13 16.08 -12.17 -2.65
C LEU A 13 15.94 -10.89 -3.47
N THR A 14 16.39 -10.95 -4.72
CA THR A 14 16.20 -9.88 -5.70
C THR A 14 14.98 -10.14 -6.58
N LEU A 15 14.08 -9.17 -6.69
CA LEU A 15 12.89 -9.22 -7.52
C LEU A 15 13.19 -8.66 -8.92
N ARG A 16 13.39 -9.55 -9.91
CA ARG A 16 13.87 -9.17 -11.26
C ARG A 16 12.93 -8.27 -12.08
N GLN A 17 11.66 -8.15 -11.68
CA GLN A 17 10.67 -7.32 -12.38
C GLN A 17 10.53 -5.92 -11.75
N HIS A 18 11.26 -5.62 -10.67
CA HIS A 18 11.17 -4.37 -9.95
C HIS A 18 12.55 -3.74 -9.84
N ARG A 19 12.70 -2.47 -10.23
CA ARG A 19 13.99 -1.75 -10.15
C ARG A 19 14.34 -1.37 -8.72
N ALA A 20 15.62 -1.16 -8.43
CA ALA A 20 16.08 -0.66 -7.13
C ALA A 20 15.49 0.73 -6.79
N ASN A 21 15.44 1.10 -5.51
CA ASN A 21 14.94 2.42 -5.08
C ASN A 21 15.84 3.56 -5.60
N GLU A 22 17.15 3.34 -5.59
CA GLU A 22 18.17 4.28 -6.06
C GLU A 22 19.17 3.54 -6.94
N GLY A 23 19.74 4.24 -7.93
CA GLY A 23 20.78 3.70 -8.81
C GLY A 23 20.29 2.73 -9.89
N GLU A 24 21.24 2.06 -10.53
CA GLU A 24 20.99 1.03 -11.54
C GLU A 24 20.93 -0.34 -10.87
N GLY A 25 19.84 -1.10 -11.08
CA GLY A 25 19.72 -2.44 -10.51
C GLY A 25 18.28 -2.90 -10.33
N GLN A 26 18.15 -4.11 -9.80
CA GLN A 26 16.87 -4.70 -9.41
C GLN A 26 16.66 -4.57 -7.90
N TYR A 27 15.41 -4.60 -7.48
CA TYR A 27 15.03 -4.42 -6.08
C TYR A 27 15.41 -5.65 -5.26
N GLU A 28 16.23 -5.42 -4.24
CA GLU A 28 16.55 -6.42 -3.23
C GLU A 28 15.55 -6.33 -2.09
N LEU A 29 14.74 -7.37 -1.92
CA LEU A 29 13.73 -7.45 -0.87
C LEU A 29 14.34 -8.01 0.42
N LEU A 30 15.00 -9.16 0.34
CA LEU A 30 15.70 -9.76 1.48
C LEU A 30 17.20 -9.49 1.36
N SER A 31 17.81 -9.18 2.50
CA SER A 31 19.25 -8.96 2.66
C SER A 31 19.64 -9.36 4.08
N ASP A 32 20.71 -10.15 4.20
CA ASP A 32 21.36 -10.46 5.46
C ASP A 32 22.47 -9.45 5.82
N ALA A 33 22.75 -8.48 4.95
CA ALA A 33 23.62 -7.36 5.24
C ALA A 33 22.96 -6.41 6.25
N ALA A 34 23.73 -5.93 7.23
CA ALA A 34 23.24 -4.96 8.21
C ALA A 34 23.06 -3.54 7.62
N ASN A 35 23.50 -3.30 6.39
CA ASN A 35 23.46 -2.01 5.69
C ASN A 35 23.20 -2.26 4.19
N PRO A 36 22.15 -1.71 3.56
CA PRO A 36 21.25 -0.68 4.10
C PRO A 36 20.21 -1.20 5.08
N MET A 37 19.94 -2.51 5.12
CA MET A 37 18.84 -3.04 5.92
C MET A 37 18.94 -4.56 6.13
N LEU A 38 18.69 -5.03 7.36
CA LEU A 38 18.52 -6.45 7.65
C LEU A 38 17.07 -6.85 7.36
N TYR A 39 16.87 -7.85 6.50
CA TYR A 39 15.57 -8.47 6.24
C TYR A 39 15.76 -9.95 5.88
N VAL A 40 15.43 -10.85 6.81
CA VAL A 40 15.61 -12.30 6.64
C VAL A 40 14.35 -13.07 7.02
N ALA A 41 13.97 -14.04 6.18
CA ALA A 41 12.92 -15.02 6.50
C ALA A 41 13.56 -16.31 7.02
N GLN A 42 13.19 -16.72 8.24
CA GLN A 42 13.73 -17.90 8.90
C GLN A 42 12.64 -18.88 9.30
N SER A 43 13.01 -20.15 9.41
CA SER A 43 12.15 -21.16 10.04
C SER A 43 12.98 -22.28 10.65
N GLY A 44 12.36 -23.06 11.53
CA GLY A 44 12.99 -24.23 12.11
C GLY A 44 12.05 -25.06 12.96
N LEU A 45 12.58 -26.17 13.44
CA LEU A 45 11.89 -27.05 14.37
C LEU A 45 12.42 -26.85 15.79
N LYS A 46 11.52 -26.97 16.77
CA LYS A 46 11.84 -26.95 18.19
C LYS A 46 11.39 -28.28 18.80
N GLY A 47 12.26 -28.85 19.62
CA GLY A 47 12.10 -30.15 20.25
C GLY A 47 13.48 -30.68 20.60
N GLU A 48 13.54 -31.84 21.24
CA GLU A 48 14.81 -32.46 21.59
C GLU A 48 15.59 -32.80 20.30
N ASN A 49 16.77 -32.18 20.14
CA ASN A 49 17.70 -32.42 19.03
C ASN A 49 17.09 -32.25 17.62
N LEU A 50 16.14 -31.32 17.47
CA LEU A 50 15.58 -30.97 16.16
C LEU A 50 16.29 -29.75 15.55
N PRO A 51 16.47 -29.72 14.21
CA PRO A 51 17.20 -28.65 13.55
C PRO A 51 16.44 -27.32 13.61
N THR A 52 17.12 -26.32 14.15
CA THR A 52 16.64 -24.92 14.16
C THR A 52 17.21 -24.14 12.97
N HIS A 53 16.90 -22.84 12.87
CA HIS A 53 17.56 -21.89 11.95
C HIS A 53 19.09 -21.76 12.17
N ARG A 54 19.67 -22.48 13.14
CA ARG A 54 21.11 -22.54 13.42
C ARG A 54 21.76 -23.86 13.02
N ALA A 55 20.98 -24.87 12.63
CA ALA A 55 21.52 -26.15 12.19
C ALA A 55 22.17 -26.01 10.82
N VAL A 56 23.24 -26.77 10.57
CA VAL A 56 23.92 -26.78 9.27
C VAL A 56 23.29 -27.86 8.40
N PHE A 57 22.53 -27.45 7.38
CA PHE A 57 21.94 -28.36 6.40
C PHE A 57 22.91 -28.64 5.26
N THR A 58 22.64 -29.69 4.49
CA THR A 58 23.31 -30.00 3.22
C THR A 58 22.30 -29.96 2.08
N THR A 59 22.77 -29.70 0.86
CA THR A 59 21.94 -29.70 -0.34
C THR A 59 22.73 -30.29 -1.50
N ALA A 60 22.04 -30.81 -2.53
CA ALA A 60 22.67 -31.57 -3.59
C ALA A 60 23.54 -30.71 -4.54
N GLN A 61 23.16 -29.44 -4.72
CA GLN A 61 23.79 -28.51 -5.66
C GLN A 61 23.98 -27.15 -5.01
N THR A 62 24.96 -26.38 -5.49
CA THR A 62 25.19 -24.99 -5.05
C THR A 62 24.44 -23.97 -5.90
N GLU A 63 23.92 -24.39 -7.07
CA GLU A 63 23.12 -23.56 -7.96
C GLU A 63 21.93 -24.37 -8.46
N TYR A 64 20.75 -23.76 -8.42
CA TYR A 64 19.50 -24.33 -8.93
C TYR A 64 18.89 -23.35 -9.93
N ARG A 65 18.49 -23.84 -11.10
CA ARG A 65 17.86 -23.03 -12.15
C ARG A 65 16.53 -23.66 -12.56
N MET A 66 15.50 -22.82 -12.65
CA MET A 66 14.23 -23.23 -13.23
C MET A 66 14.41 -23.36 -14.74
N GLU A 67 14.32 -24.60 -15.24
CA GLU A 67 14.48 -24.93 -16.65
C GLU A 67 13.39 -24.30 -17.52
N ASP A 68 13.67 -24.11 -18.81
CA ASP A 68 12.69 -23.57 -19.75
C ASP A 68 11.49 -24.52 -19.87
N GLY A 69 10.28 -23.98 -19.73
CA GLY A 69 9.04 -24.75 -19.75
C GLY A 69 8.68 -25.46 -18.44
N ALA A 70 9.57 -25.49 -17.43
CA ALA A 70 9.22 -25.99 -16.10
C ALA A 70 8.37 -24.96 -15.33
N ASP A 71 7.32 -25.40 -14.64
CA ASP A 71 6.48 -24.51 -13.84
C ASP A 71 6.95 -24.38 -12.39
N ASN A 72 7.79 -25.30 -11.93
CA ASN A 72 8.31 -25.33 -10.57
C ASN A 72 9.80 -25.69 -10.49
N LEU A 73 10.42 -25.33 -9.37
CA LEU A 73 11.79 -25.66 -9.00
C LEU A 73 11.82 -26.03 -7.53
N GLU A 74 12.23 -27.26 -7.20
CA GLU A 74 12.43 -27.69 -5.81
C GLU A 74 13.89 -27.57 -5.39
N VAL A 75 14.11 -27.03 -4.19
CA VAL A 75 15.41 -26.98 -3.52
C VAL A 75 15.28 -27.71 -2.18
N ARG A 76 15.99 -28.83 -2.05
CA ARG A 76 15.95 -29.68 -0.86
C ARG A 76 17.18 -29.47 0.01
N PHE A 77 16.94 -29.29 1.30
CA PHE A 77 17.95 -29.21 2.34
C PHE A 77 17.75 -30.35 3.33
N THR A 78 18.81 -31.12 3.60
CA THR A 78 18.80 -32.26 4.51
C THR A 78 19.58 -31.90 5.77
N ALA A 79 18.93 -31.98 6.93
CA ALA A 79 19.58 -31.77 8.22
C ALA A 79 20.42 -32.98 8.63
N PRO A 80 21.43 -32.82 9.50
CA PRO A 80 22.10 -33.94 10.15
C PRO A 80 21.07 -34.79 10.89
N THR A 81 21.14 -36.12 10.70
CA THR A 81 20.27 -37.04 11.43
C THR A 81 20.78 -37.15 12.86
N GLU A 82 19.95 -36.75 13.83
CA GLU A 82 20.26 -36.86 15.25
C GLU A 82 19.25 -37.80 15.93
N ASN A 83 19.75 -38.73 16.75
CA ASN A 83 18.93 -39.70 17.50
C ASN A 83 17.89 -40.48 16.67
N GLY A 84 18.18 -40.74 15.39
CA GLY A 84 17.25 -41.45 14.50
C GLY A 84 16.12 -40.59 13.94
N VAL A 85 16.19 -39.26 14.06
CA VAL A 85 15.23 -38.35 13.43
C VAL A 85 15.87 -37.71 12.21
N ALA A 86 15.31 -37.99 11.03
CA ALA A 86 15.72 -37.37 9.77
C ALA A 86 14.77 -36.22 9.43
N VAL A 87 15.33 -35.07 9.05
CA VAL A 87 14.57 -33.87 8.70
C VAL A 87 15.03 -33.33 7.37
N GLU A 88 14.06 -33.08 6.49
CA GLU A 88 14.28 -32.35 5.25
C GLU A 88 13.43 -31.08 5.23
N LYS A 89 14.01 -30.00 4.71
CA LYS A 89 13.34 -28.73 4.45
C LYS A 89 13.36 -28.50 2.95
N VAL A 90 12.18 -28.38 2.34
CA VAL A 90 12.04 -28.26 0.88
C VAL A 90 11.36 -26.94 0.54
N TYR A 91 12.00 -26.18 -0.33
CA TYR A 91 11.42 -24.99 -0.95
C TYR A 91 10.97 -25.32 -2.37
N THR A 92 9.75 -24.94 -2.72
CA THR A 92 9.22 -25.06 -4.08
C THR A 92 8.91 -23.67 -4.61
N PHE A 93 9.68 -23.24 -5.60
CA PHE A 93 9.47 -22.00 -6.33
C PHE A 93 8.57 -22.28 -7.52
N HIS A 94 7.63 -21.37 -7.80
CA HIS A 94 6.72 -21.47 -8.94
C HIS A 94 6.99 -20.35 -9.93
N ARG A 95 6.85 -20.64 -11.23
CA ARG A 95 7.07 -19.66 -12.30
C ARG A 95 6.09 -18.50 -12.15
N ASN A 96 6.61 -17.27 -12.22
CA ASN A 96 5.83 -16.02 -12.13
C ASN A 96 4.97 -15.92 -10.86
N ASN A 97 5.43 -16.50 -9.75
CA ASN A 97 4.74 -16.44 -8.47
C ASN A 97 5.71 -16.04 -7.36
N TYR A 98 5.29 -15.10 -6.52
CA TYR A 98 6.05 -14.61 -5.38
C TYR A 98 5.84 -15.43 -4.10
N ALA A 99 4.88 -16.35 -4.13
CA ALA A 99 4.66 -17.32 -3.06
C ALA A 99 5.53 -18.56 -3.26
N ILE A 100 6.29 -18.90 -2.22
CA ILE A 100 7.19 -20.05 -2.18
C ILE A 100 6.57 -21.05 -1.20
N ASP A 101 6.35 -22.29 -1.64
CA ASP A 101 5.93 -23.33 -0.72
C ASP A 101 7.15 -23.85 0.04
N VAL A 102 7.02 -23.95 1.37
CA VAL A 102 8.07 -24.42 2.27
C VAL A 102 7.49 -25.57 3.07
N ARG A 103 8.11 -26.74 3.03
CA ARG A 103 7.66 -27.89 3.84
C ARG A 103 8.81 -28.51 4.62
N TYR A 104 8.50 -28.94 5.83
CA TYR A 104 9.34 -29.89 6.56
C TYR A 104 8.83 -31.31 6.37
N GLU A 105 9.73 -32.24 6.14
CA GLU A 105 9.49 -33.68 6.15
C GLU A 105 10.28 -34.27 7.34
N ILE A 106 9.58 -34.73 8.37
CA ILE A 106 10.17 -35.18 9.63
C ILE A 106 9.90 -36.67 9.77
N LYS A 107 10.94 -37.49 9.64
CA LYS A 107 10.85 -38.95 9.81
C LYS A 107 11.45 -39.35 11.14
N ASN A 108 10.66 -39.99 11.99
CA ASN A 108 11.10 -40.50 13.29
C ASN A 108 11.42 -41.99 13.20
N ASP A 109 12.69 -42.34 13.01
CA ASP A 109 13.19 -43.72 13.12
C ASP A 109 13.79 -44.01 14.51
N SER A 110 13.60 -43.11 15.49
CA SER A 110 14.06 -43.31 16.87
C SER A 110 13.19 -44.30 17.64
N ALA A 111 13.66 -44.76 18.80
CA ALA A 111 12.91 -45.68 19.66
C ALA A 111 11.78 -45.02 20.47
N VAL A 112 11.60 -43.70 20.38
CA VAL A 112 10.63 -42.94 21.17
C VAL A 112 9.75 -42.06 20.28
N THR A 113 8.49 -41.87 20.69
CA THR A 113 7.61 -40.89 20.05
C THR A 113 8.12 -39.47 20.35
N ILE A 114 8.18 -38.62 19.32
CA ILE A 114 8.58 -37.21 19.46
C ILE A 114 7.39 -36.27 19.24
N THR A 115 7.42 -35.10 19.88
CA THR A 115 6.38 -34.07 19.73
C THR A 115 7.02 -32.74 19.33
N PRO A 116 7.24 -32.50 18.03
CA PRO A 116 7.92 -31.31 17.55
C PRO A 116 7.03 -30.06 17.63
N SER A 117 7.66 -28.89 17.59
CA SER A 117 7.02 -27.63 17.23
C SER A 117 7.72 -27.05 16.02
N VAL A 118 7.00 -26.34 15.16
CA VAL A 118 7.59 -25.58 14.05
C VAL A 118 7.43 -24.10 14.31
N TYR A 119 8.45 -23.30 13.98
CA TYR A 119 8.32 -21.85 13.95
C TYR A 119 8.75 -21.27 12.62
N TYR A 120 8.14 -20.14 12.30
CA TYR A 120 8.43 -19.33 11.13
C TYR A 120 8.53 -17.88 11.60
N GLN A 121 9.56 -17.16 11.16
CA GLN A 121 9.75 -15.77 11.57
C GLN A 121 10.38 -14.93 10.46
N ILE A 122 10.14 -13.63 10.54
CA ILE A 122 10.86 -12.62 9.79
C ILE A 122 11.64 -11.79 10.81
N ILE A 123 12.91 -11.57 10.51
CA ILE A 123 13.77 -10.64 11.25
C ILE A 123 13.98 -9.42 10.38
N HIS A 124 13.78 -8.24 10.96
CA HIS A 124 14.03 -6.97 10.30
C HIS A 124 14.64 -5.97 11.27
N ASP A 125 15.39 -5.00 10.76
CA ASP A 125 15.73 -3.82 11.55
C ASP A 125 14.51 -2.91 11.77
N ASN A 126 14.66 -1.84 12.56
CA ASN A 126 13.61 -0.86 12.80
C ASN A 126 13.63 0.33 11.82
N GLN A 127 14.36 0.22 10.72
CA GLN A 127 14.45 1.27 9.71
C GLN A 127 13.60 0.95 8.48
N SER A 128 13.38 1.97 7.66
CA SER A 128 12.80 1.82 6.33
C SER A 128 13.73 2.47 5.33
N ASN A 129 14.06 1.75 4.27
CA ASN A 129 14.72 2.30 3.08
C ASN A 129 13.71 2.84 2.05
N GLN A 130 12.43 2.97 2.43
CA GLN A 130 11.31 3.38 1.58
C GLN A 130 10.53 4.55 2.20
N GLY A 131 10.18 5.53 1.37
CA GLY A 131 9.46 6.75 1.76
C GLY A 131 10.37 7.97 1.95
N SER A 132 9.78 9.10 2.36
CA SER A 132 10.53 10.33 2.64
C SER A 132 10.12 10.92 4.00
N ALA A 133 10.94 11.79 4.58
CA ALA A 133 10.60 12.46 5.84
C ALA A 133 9.27 13.25 5.76
N MET A 134 8.90 13.73 4.57
CA MET A 134 7.65 14.47 4.33
C MET A 134 6.45 13.55 4.06
N MET A 135 6.69 12.31 3.65
CA MET A 135 5.67 11.28 3.40
C MET A 135 6.15 9.94 3.98
N PRO A 136 6.07 9.78 5.31
CA PRO A 136 6.46 8.52 5.94
C PRO A 136 5.50 7.42 5.51
N THR A 137 6.06 6.26 5.22
CA THR A 137 5.30 5.06 4.85
C THR A 137 5.36 4.07 5.99
N PHE A 138 4.35 3.22 6.12
CA PHE A 138 4.37 2.21 7.17
C PHE A 138 5.43 1.16 6.85
N THR A 139 6.34 0.93 7.80
CA THR A 139 7.20 -0.24 7.84
C THR A 139 7.12 -0.86 9.23
N GLY A 140 6.84 -2.16 9.29
CA GLY A 140 6.65 -2.84 10.56
C GLY A 140 6.03 -4.22 10.42
N GLY A 141 5.82 -4.89 11.55
CA GLY A 141 5.13 -6.17 11.59
C GLY A 141 3.64 -6.03 11.28
N ALA A 142 3.05 -7.10 10.80
CA ALA A 142 1.61 -7.24 10.67
C ALA A 142 1.19 -8.69 10.90
N TYR A 143 -0.05 -8.88 11.30
CA TYR A 143 -0.66 -10.21 11.34
C TYR A 143 -2.11 -10.14 10.88
N TYR A 144 -2.63 -11.30 10.51
CA TYR A 144 -4.03 -11.52 10.24
C TYR A 144 -4.45 -12.83 10.91
N ASN A 145 -5.64 -12.82 11.51
CA ASN A 145 -6.43 -14.02 11.80
C ASN A 145 -7.92 -13.65 11.59
N GLU A 146 -8.80 -14.64 11.60
CA GLU A 146 -10.22 -14.40 11.39
C GLU A 146 -10.88 -13.60 12.53
N ALA A 147 -10.36 -13.74 13.76
CA ALA A 147 -10.93 -13.13 14.96
C ALA A 147 -10.65 -11.62 15.08
N ASP A 148 -9.38 -11.23 14.89
CA ASP A 148 -8.87 -9.87 15.07
C ASP A 148 -8.74 -9.12 13.73
N LYS A 149 -8.85 -9.84 12.60
CA LYS A 149 -8.60 -9.32 11.24
C LYS A 149 -7.18 -8.76 11.12
N PHE A 150 -6.96 -7.91 10.11
CA PHE A 150 -5.63 -7.38 9.82
C PHE A 150 -5.21 -6.34 10.87
N ASN A 151 -4.03 -6.53 11.44
CA ASN A 151 -3.47 -5.65 12.46
C ASN A 151 -2.00 -5.34 12.15
N LYS A 152 -1.65 -4.06 12.30
CA LYS A 152 -0.27 -3.56 12.22
C LYS A 152 0.38 -3.56 13.60
N VAL A 153 1.64 -3.95 13.66
CA VAL A 153 2.47 -3.94 14.87
C VAL A 153 3.69 -3.08 14.58
N LYS A 154 3.75 -1.89 15.20
CA LYS A 154 4.88 -0.98 15.03
C LYS A 154 6.09 -1.47 15.81
N PHE A 155 7.30 -1.20 15.33
CA PHE A 155 8.52 -1.50 16.07
C PHE A 155 8.55 -0.86 17.47
N ASP A 156 8.03 0.37 17.60
CA ASP A 156 7.89 1.04 18.90
C ASP A 156 6.99 0.29 19.89
N ASP A 157 5.97 -0.41 19.38
CA ASP A 157 5.07 -1.20 20.21
C ASP A 157 5.73 -2.53 20.58
N MET A 158 6.41 -3.18 19.63
CA MET A 158 7.24 -4.36 19.89
C MET A 158 8.35 -4.07 20.92
N ALA A 159 8.89 -2.85 20.92
CA ALA A 159 9.92 -2.44 21.86
C ALA A 159 9.40 -2.30 23.30
N LYS A 160 8.11 -2.02 23.47
CA LYS A 160 7.45 -1.89 24.77
C LYS A 160 6.92 -3.22 25.28
N GLN A 161 6.30 -4.00 24.40
CA GLN A 161 5.68 -5.27 24.74
C GLN A 161 5.62 -6.20 23.53
N ASP A 162 6.05 -7.44 23.73
CA ASP A 162 5.92 -8.49 22.74
C ASP A 162 4.44 -8.86 22.50
N LEU A 163 4.06 -9.00 21.23
CA LEU A 163 2.84 -9.69 20.85
C LEU A 163 2.91 -11.14 21.34
N ALA A 164 1.80 -11.65 21.88
CA ALA A 164 1.64 -13.05 22.23
C ALA A 164 0.16 -13.45 22.04
N LEU A 165 -0.21 -13.75 20.81
CA LEU A 165 -1.59 -13.98 20.41
C LEU A 165 -1.78 -15.44 19.97
N LYS A 166 -2.78 -16.13 20.52
CA LYS A 166 -3.15 -17.48 20.09
C LYS A 166 -4.04 -17.40 18.85
N SER A 167 -3.76 -18.24 17.87
CA SER A 167 -4.57 -18.39 16.66
C SER A 167 -4.59 -19.84 16.20
N LYS A 168 -5.49 -20.16 15.28
CA LYS A 168 -5.53 -21.44 14.54
C LYS A 168 -5.54 -21.24 13.02
N ASP A 169 -5.47 -20.00 12.58
CA ASP A 169 -5.56 -19.57 11.19
C ASP A 169 -4.71 -18.31 10.98
N GLY A 170 -4.57 -17.92 9.72
CA GLY A 170 -3.96 -16.66 9.32
C GLY A 170 -2.43 -16.67 9.34
N TRP A 171 -1.85 -15.48 9.24
CA TRP A 171 -0.46 -15.26 8.88
C TRP A 171 0.20 -14.14 9.68
N VAL A 172 1.53 -14.13 9.68
CA VAL A 172 2.36 -13.05 10.23
C VAL A 172 3.35 -12.59 9.18
N GLY A 173 3.68 -11.30 9.18
CA GLY A 173 4.52 -10.74 8.14
C GLY A 173 5.14 -9.40 8.50
N LEU A 174 5.98 -8.91 7.61
CA LEU A 174 6.56 -7.59 7.65
C LEU A 174 6.14 -6.82 6.40
N VAL A 175 5.51 -5.67 6.62
CA VAL A 175 4.98 -4.80 5.58
C VAL A 175 5.93 -3.63 5.40
N GLN A 176 6.20 -3.28 4.15
CA GLN A 176 6.92 -2.06 3.74
C GLN A 176 6.01 -1.22 2.83
N HIS A 177 6.55 -0.19 2.17
CA HIS A 177 5.73 0.68 1.33
C HIS A 177 5.10 -0.04 0.14
N TYR A 178 5.90 -0.82 -0.61
CA TYR A 178 5.46 -1.48 -1.85
C TYR A 178 5.56 -3.00 -1.80
N PHE A 179 6.23 -3.56 -0.79
CA PHE A 179 6.55 -4.98 -0.70
C PHE A 179 6.16 -5.54 0.66
N VAL A 180 5.97 -6.85 0.71
CA VAL A 180 5.61 -7.56 1.94
C VAL A 180 6.25 -8.94 1.94
N GLY A 181 6.70 -9.34 3.13
CA GLY A 181 7.07 -10.71 3.43
C GLY A 181 6.11 -11.28 4.44
N ALA A 182 5.55 -12.47 4.19
CA ALA A 182 4.61 -13.09 5.09
C ALA A 182 4.81 -14.60 5.16
N TRP A 183 4.79 -15.14 6.37
CA TRP A 183 4.68 -16.56 6.63
C TRP A 183 3.22 -16.94 6.84
N ILE A 184 2.76 -17.91 6.07
CA ILE A 184 1.40 -18.45 6.08
C ILE A 184 1.48 -19.94 6.45
N PRO A 185 1.41 -20.28 7.75
CA PRO A 185 1.35 -21.67 8.19
C PRO A 185 0.04 -22.33 7.80
N GLN A 186 0.03 -23.66 7.68
CA GLN A 186 -1.17 -24.44 7.44
C GLN A 186 -2.30 -24.14 8.44
N ASP A 187 -3.52 -23.91 7.97
CA ASP A 187 -4.69 -23.67 8.82
C ASP A 187 -5.10 -24.88 9.69
N GLY A 188 -5.80 -24.60 10.79
CA GLY A 188 -6.33 -25.59 11.71
C GLY A 188 -5.35 -26.04 12.80
N ILE A 189 -4.06 -25.70 12.68
CA ILE A 189 -3.05 -25.98 13.71
C ILE A 189 -3.00 -24.81 14.70
N GLU A 190 -3.13 -25.11 15.99
CA GLU A 190 -2.95 -24.12 17.06
C GLU A 190 -1.53 -23.54 17.02
N ARG A 191 -1.47 -22.20 17.03
CA ARG A 191 -0.23 -21.44 16.95
C ARG A 191 -0.26 -20.23 17.85
N LYS A 192 0.92 -19.72 18.17
CA LYS A 192 1.10 -18.42 18.81
C LYS A 192 1.80 -17.48 17.83
N PHE A 193 1.13 -16.39 17.46
CA PHE A 193 1.78 -15.24 16.85
C PHE A 193 2.54 -14.47 17.91
N TYR A 194 3.77 -14.10 17.59
CA TYR A 194 4.63 -13.39 18.52
C TYR A 194 5.45 -12.30 17.82
N THR A 195 5.88 -11.33 18.60
CA THR A 195 7.02 -10.48 18.26
C THR A 195 8.10 -10.65 19.31
N THR A 196 9.33 -10.30 18.98
CA THR A 196 10.43 -10.26 19.95
C THR A 196 11.38 -9.14 19.59
N LYS A 197 11.69 -8.28 20.56
CA LYS A 197 12.84 -7.38 20.46
C LYS A 197 14.13 -8.19 20.63
N LEU A 198 14.87 -8.41 19.54
CA LEU A 198 16.12 -9.16 19.58
C LEU A 198 17.27 -8.30 20.09
N THR A 199 17.33 -7.05 19.61
CA THR A 199 18.26 -6.00 20.03
C THR A 199 17.56 -4.64 19.98
N ASP A 200 18.26 -3.54 20.25
CA ASP A 200 17.70 -2.19 20.03
C ASP A 200 17.44 -1.85 18.55
N ALA A 201 18.09 -2.57 17.63
CA ALA A 201 17.95 -2.37 16.19
C ALA A 201 17.10 -3.43 15.51
N TYR A 202 17.05 -4.66 16.04
CA TYR A 202 16.46 -5.81 15.36
C TYR A 202 15.26 -6.38 16.08
N TYR A 203 14.23 -6.68 15.30
CA TYR A 203 12.95 -7.19 15.76
C TYR A 203 12.59 -8.42 14.96
N SER A 204 11.94 -9.39 15.61
CA SER A 204 11.30 -10.50 14.92
C SER A 204 9.79 -10.44 15.07
N ILE A 205 9.11 -10.87 14.02
CA ILE A 205 7.71 -11.26 14.06
C ILE A 205 7.59 -12.67 13.54
N GLY A 206 6.84 -13.52 14.22
CA GLY A 206 6.80 -14.93 13.90
C GLY A 206 5.60 -15.66 14.47
N THR A 207 5.57 -16.94 14.17
CA THR A 207 4.55 -17.87 14.61
C THR A 207 5.19 -19.18 15.01
N ILE A 208 4.67 -19.81 16.07
CA ILE A 208 5.11 -21.12 16.52
C ILE A 208 3.90 -22.02 16.75
N SER A 209 3.95 -23.23 16.21
CA SER A 209 2.86 -24.22 16.28
C SER A 209 3.36 -25.51 16.89
N SER A 210 2.60 -26.07 17.83
CA SER A 210 2.84 -27.43 18.33
C SER A 210 2.29 -28.42 17.30
N LEU A 211 3.10 -29.38 16.89
CA LEU A 211 2.72 -30.36 15.89
C LEU A 211 2.18 -31.63 16.53
N ALA A 212 1.54 -32.47 15.72
CA ALA A 212 1.15 -33.81 16.14
C ALA A 212 2.38 -34.64 16.54
N ALA A 213 2.19 -35.54 17.50
CA ALA A 213 3.21 -36.50 17.88
C ALA A 213 3.56 -37.42 16.69
N ILE A 214 4.84 -37.75 16.54
CA ILE A 214 5.36 -38.62 15.49
C ILE A 214 5.84 -39.90 16.16
N GLU A 215 5.08 -40.97 15.99
CA GLU A 215 5.45 -42.31 16.47
C GLU A 215 6.66 -42.87 15.70
N THR A 216 7.33 -43.87 16.28
CA THR A 216 8.43 -44.58 15.63
C THR A 216 8.02 -45.15 14.28
N GLY A 217 8.87 -44.95 13.28
CA GLY A 217 8.67 -45.35 11.88
C GLY A 217 7.70 -44.46 11.10
N LYS A 218 7.14 -43.40 11.71
CA LYS A 218 6.22 -42.47 11.04
C LYS A 218 6.95 -41.25 10.48
N THR A 219 6.32 -40.63 9.49
CA THR A 219 6.75 -39.37 8.90
C THR A 219 5.63 -38.35 9.02
N LEU A 220 5.97 -37.12 9.38
CA LEU A 220 5.08 -35.97 9.37
C LEU A 220 5.56 -34.95 8.35
N THR A 221 4.65 -34.49 7.49
CA THR A 221 4.90 -33.36 6.57
C THR A 221 4.20 -32.12 7.10
N VAL A 222 4.92 -31.01 7.16
CA VAL A 222 4.45 -29.74 7.72
C VAL A 222 4.59 -28.66 6.66
N PRO A 223 3.54 -28.36 5.88
CA PRO A 223 3.56 -27.33 4.86
C PRO A 223 3.34 -25.92 5.46
N ALA A 224 3.96 -24.94 4.83
CA ALA A 224 3.72 -23.52 4.98
C ALA A 224 3.98 -22.82 3.64
N ARG A 225 3.53 -21.59 3.52
CA ARG A 225 3.83 -20.73 2.38
C ARG A 225 4.57 -19.48 2.87
N LEU A 226 5.56 -19.05 2.11
CA LEU A 226 6.31 -17.82 2.32
C LEU A 226 6.05 -16.91 1.12
N TYR A 227 5.32 -15.83 1.36
CA TYR A 227 5.14 -14.79 0.35
C TYR A 227 6.24 -13.76 0.48
N LEU A 228 6.93 -13.43 -0.61
CA LEU A 228 7.98 -12.42 -0.65
C LEU A 228 7.87 -11.65 -1.98
N GLY A 229 7.14 -10.54 -1.97
CA GLY A 229 6.77 -9.91 -3.23
C GLY A 229 6.11 -8.54 -3.12
N PRO A 230 5.72 -7.99 -4.27
CA PRO A 230 5.05 -6.69 -4.38
C PRO A 230 3.62 -6.75 -3.83
N GLN A 231 3.12 -5.64 -3.31
CA GLN A 231 1.74 -5.57 -2.79
C GLN A 231 0.70 -5.41 -3.90
N THR A 232 0.74 -6.24 -4.95
CA THR A 232 -0.30 -6.23 -5.98
C THR A 232 -1.56 -6.91 -5.45
N GLN A 233 -2.73 -6.34 -5.71
CA GLN A 233 -3.99 -6.91 -5.21
C GLN A 233 -4.19 -8.36 -5.68
N LYS A 234 -3.83 -8.65 -6.95
CA LYS A 234 -3.94 -9.98 -7.55
C LYS A 234 -3.08 -11.02 -6.81
N ASP A 235 -1.81 -10.69 -6.54
CA ASP A 235 -0.89 -11.65 -5.92
C ASP A 235 -1.25 -11.88 -4.45
N LEU A 236 -1.65 -10.82 -3.74
CA LEU A 236 -2.03 -10.91 -2.32
C LEU A 236 -3.32 -11.74 -2.13
N GLU A 237 -4.38 -11.45 -2.90
CA GLU A 237 -5.66 -12.17 -2.84
C GLU A 237 -5.51 -13.65 -3.21
N ALA A 238 -4.64 -13.97 -4.18
CA ALA A 238 -4.37 -15.35 -4.59
C ALA A 238 -3.52 -16.13 -3.55
N THR A 239 -2.78 -15.43 -2.69
CA THR A 239 -1.82 -16.05 -1.78
C THR A 239 -2.45 -16.49 -0.47
N ALA A 240 -3.20 -15.64 0.22
CA ALA A 240 -3.83 -16.01 1.49
C ALA A 240 -4.98 -15.07 1.85
N PRO A 241 -6.05 -15.57 2.51
CA PRO A 241 -7.11 -14.72 3.03
C PRO A 241 -6.56 -13.62 3.94
N GLY A 242 -7.02 -12.39 3.70
CA GLY A 242 -6.67 -11.23 4.49
C GLY A 242 -5.31 -10.62 4.18
N LEU A 243 -4.49 -11.24 3.30
CA LEU A 243 -3.22 -10.67 2.88
C LEU A 243 -3.43 -9.42 2.00
N GLU A 244 -4.57 -9.30 1.33
CA GLU A 244 -4.96 -8.13 0.56
C GLU A 244 -5.12 -6.86 1.41
N TYR A 245 -5.32 -7.00 2.74
CA TYR A 245 -5.44 -5.86 3.65
C TYR A 245 -4.10 -5.21 4.01
N VAL A 246 -2.98 -5.81 3.59
CA VAL A 246 -1.66 -5.18 3.66
C VAL A 246 -1.67 -3.83 2.93
N VAL A 247 -2.40 -3.75 1.80
CA VAL A 247 -2.72 -2.49 1.13
C VAL A 247 -3.85 -1.78 1.88
N ASP A 248 -3.47 -1.14 2.98
CA ASP A 248 -4.42 -0.54 3.92
C ASP A 248 -4.86 0.86 3.46
N TYR A 249 -6.04 0.93 2.84
CA TYR A 249 -6.74 2.17 2.50
C TYR A 249 -7.65 2.67 3.64
N GLY A 250 -7.63 2.03 4.81
CA GLY A 250 -8.47 2.33 5.97
C GLY A 250 -9.96 2.29 5.66
N ILE A 251 -10.72 3.22 6.27
CA ILE A 251 -12.17 3.37 6.05
C ILE A 251 -12.53 3.67 4.58
N LEU A 252 -11.57 4.14 3.78
CA LEU A 252 -11.79 4.52 2.39
C LEU A 252 -11.63 3.36 1.42
N THR A 253 -11.35 2.14 1.90
CA THR A 253 -11.20 0.93 1.08
C THR A 253 -12.40 0.71 0.13
N ILE A 254 -13.62 0.99 0.57
CA ILE A 254 -14.84 0.85 -0.25
C ILE A 254 -14.85 1.79 -1.47
N ILE A 255 -14.11 2.90 -1.41
CA ILE A 255 -13.95 3.87 -2.50
C ILE A 255 -12.66 3.58 -3.29
N ALA A 256 -11.57 3.26 -2.58
CA ALA A 256 -10.25 3.02 -3.15
C ALA A 256 -10.23 1.80 -4.09
N LYS A 257 -10.83 0.67 -3.68
CA LYS A 257 -10.86 -0.56 -4.50
C LYS A 257 -11.52 -0.33 -5.89
N PRO A 258 -12.74 0.23 -5.99
CA PRO A 258 -13.33 0.55 -7.30
C PRO A 258 -12.53 1.55 -8.13
N LEU A 259 -11.93 2.57 -7.49
CA LEU A 259 -11.10 3.56 -8.17
C LEU A 259 -9.85 2.93 -8.77
N PHE A 260 -9.15 2.09 -8.00
CA PHE A 260 -7.99 1.36 -8.48
C PHE A 260 -8.36 0.38 -9.59
N TRP A 261 -9.45 -0.38 -9.44
CA TRP A 261 -9.95 -1.25 -10.50
C TRP A 261 -10.16 -0.47 -11.81
N LEU A 262 -10.85 0.67 -11.75
CA LEU A 262 -11.09 1.51 -12.93
C LEU A 262 -9.77 2.06 -13.51
N LEU A 263 -8.85 2.51 -12.66
CA LEU A 263 -7.53 2.98 -13.09
C LEU A 263 -6.77 1.88 -13.84
N SER A 264 -6.77 0.65 -13.32
CA SER A 264 -6.13 -0.51 -13.95
C SER A 264 -6.79 -0.89 -15.28
N GLN A 265 -8.12 -0.79 -15.40
CA GLN A 265 -8.79 -0.99 -16.70
C GLN A 265 -8.40 0.07 -17.73
N LEU A 266 -8.31 1.34 -17.31
CA LEU A 266 -7.86 2.43 -18.19
C LEU A 266 -6.40 2.22 -18.62
N TYR A 267 -5.54 1.77 -17.71
CA TYR A 267 -4.18 1.37 -18.04
C TYR A 267 -4.15 0.22 -19.04
N GLU A 268 -4.97 -0.82 -18.89
CA GLU A 268 -5.03 -1.92 -19.85
C GLU A 268 -5.40 -1.44 -21.26
N TRP A 269 -6.20 -0.38 -21.37
CA TRP A 269 -6.55 0.21 -22.66
C TRP A 269 -5.44 1.08 -23.28
N VAL A 270 -4.80 1.94 -22.48
CA VAL A 270 -3.84 2.94 -23.00
C VAL A 270 -2.37 2.58 -22.82
N LYS A 271 -2.08 1.58 -21.98
CA LYS A 271 -0.74 1.09 -21.58
C LYS A 271 0.20 2.20 -21.09
N ASN A 272 -0.36 3.23 -20.46
CA ASN A 272 0.35 4.36 -19.87
C ASN A 272 -0.36 4.84 -18.60
N TRP A 273 0.30 4.73 -17.45
CA TRP A 273 -0.30 5.07 -16.15
C TRP A 273 -0.65 6.55 -16.02
N GLY A 274 0.16 7.46 -16.56
CA GLY A 274 -0.13 8.89 -16.51
C GLY A 274 -1.35 9.27 -17.34
N VAL A 275 -1.52 8.66 -18.52
CA VAL A 275 -2.74 8.81 -19.33
C VAL A 275 -3.95 8.20 -18.62
N ALA A 276 -3.80 7.03 -17.99
CA ALA A 276 -4.86 6.41 -17.20
C ALA A 276 -5.32 7.33 -16.05
N ILE A 277 -4.39 8.00 -15.35
CA ILE A 277 -4.70 9.02 -14.32
C ILE A 277 -5.51 10.17 -14.93
N ILE A 278 -5.11 10.69 -16.09
CA ILE A 278 -5.82 11.78 -16.78
C ILE A 278 -7.27 11.35 -17.10
N LEU A 279 -7.44 10.17 -17.70
CA LEU A 279 -8.75 9.63 -18.07
C LEU A 279 -9.64 9.38 -16.86
N LEU A 280 -9.07 8.80 -15.79
CA LEU A 280 -9.78 8.60 -14.53
C LEU A 280 -10.28 9.94 -13.97
N THR A 281 -9.42 10.96 -14.00
CA THR A 281 -9.76 12.31 -13.53
C THR A 281 -10.93 12.90 -14.33
N VAL A 282 -10.91 12.76 -15.65
CA VAL A 282 -11.99 13.20 -16.54
C VAL A 282 -13.30 12.48 -16.22
N ILE A 283 -13.27 11.15 -16.04
CA ILE A 283 -14.45 10.35 -15.71
C ILE A 283 -15.05 10.76 -14.36
N ILE A 284 -14.21 10.89 -13.33
CA ILE A 284 -14.64 11.33 -11.99
C ILE A 284 -15.29 12.72 -12.08
N LYS A 285 -14.63 13.67 -12.76
CA LYS A 285 -15.17 15.03 -12.94
C LYS A 285 -16.50 15.02 -13.70
N ALA A 286 -16.63 14.20 -14.74
CA ALA A 286 -17.88 14.07 -15.49
C ALA A 286 -19.01 13.50 -14.62
N ALA A 287 -18.73 12.48 -13.80
CA ALA A 287 -19.70 11.89 -12.88
C ALA A 287 -20.20 12.92 -11.85
N PHE A 288 -19.33 13.78 -11.32
CA PHE A 288 -19.68 14.82 -10.36
C PHE A 288 -20.15 16.14 -11.02
N PHE A 289 -20.15 16.25 -12.36
CA PHE A 289 -20.39 17.52 -13.05
C PHE A 289 -21.70 18.19 -12.66
N LYS A 290 -22.81 17.43 -12.62
CA LYS A 290 -24.13 17.96 -12.25
C LYS A 290 -24.18 18.47 -10.81
N LEU A 291 -23.54 17.73 -9.89
CA LEU A 291 -23.48 18.10 -8.48
C LEU A 291 -22.71 19.41 -8.30
N SER A 292 -21.51 19.49 -8.89
CA SER A 292 -20.68 20.69 -8.85
C SER A 292 -21.35 21.90 -9.52
N ALA A 293 -21.97 21.71 -10.69
CA ALA A 293 -22.66 22.78 -11.42
C ALA A 293 -23.84 23.36 -10.63
N THR A 294 -24.60 22.53 -9.92
CA THR A 294 -25.74 22.96 -9.11
C THR A 294 -25.28 23.88 -7.97
N SER A 295 -24.15 23.57 -7.34
CA SER A 295 -23.61 24.41 -6.27
C SER A 295 -23.12 25.77 -6.78
N TYR A 296 -22.39 25.78 -7.92
CA TYR A 296 -21.90 27.04 -8.49
C TYR A 296 -23.03 27.98 -8.92
N LYS A 297 -24.16 27.44 -9.40
CA LYS A 297 -25.34 28.27 -9.74
C LYS A 297 -25.98 28.89 -8.50
N LYS A 298 -26.08 28.14 -7.38
CA LYS A 298 -26.68 28.64 -6.11
C LYS A 298 -25.94 29.83 -5.52
N GLU A 299 -24.61 29.89 -5.63
CA GLU A 299 -23.83 31.02 -5.10
C GLU A 299 -23.98 32.31 -5.90
N LYS A 300 -24.29 32.22 -7.21
CA LYS A 300 -24.37 33.40 -8.09
C LYS A 300 -25.77 34.01 -8.18
N PHE A 301 -26.83 33.22 -8.04
CA PHE A 301 -28.22 33.68 -8.07
C PHE A 301 -28.79 33.94 -6.66
N GLY A 302 -28.30 34.99 -6.01
CA GLY A 302 -29.01 35.62 -4.88
C GLY A 302 -29.60 36.93 -5.38
N ASP A 303 -30.89 36.94 -5.75
CA ASP A 303 -31.52 38.09 -6.42
C ASP A 303 -31.94 39.22 -5.46
N ASP A 304 -31.42 39.22 -4.23
CA ASP A 304 -31.63 40.32 -3.29
C ASP A 304 -30.45 40.42 -2.31
N LYS A 305 -29.23 40.58 -2.85
CA LYS A 305 -27.98 40.48 -2.08
C LYS A 305 -27.92 41.35 -0.83
N GLN A 306 -28.58 42.51 -0.80
CA GLN A 306 -28.60 43.37 0.40
C GLN A 306 -29.61 42.94 1.46
N LYS A 307 -30.84 42.56 1.07
CA LYS A 307 -31.86 42.06 2.02
C LYS A 307 -31.53 40.66 2.52
N MET A 308 -30.99 39.80 1.66
CA MET A 308 -30.52 38.48 2.02
C MET A 308 -29.30 38.55 2.93
N GLN A 309 -28.38 39.51 2.75
CA GLN A 309 -27.25 39.70 3.68
C GLN A 309 -27.70 40.12 5.07
N GLN A 310 -28.70 41.01 5.18
CA GLN A 310 -29.26 41.41 6.47
C GLN A 310 -30.03 40.26 7.13
N ALA A 311 -30.90 39.57 6.38
CA ALA A 311 -31.66 38.42 6.88
C ALA A 311 -30.76 37.22 7.22
N MET A 312 -29.65 37.02 6.49
CA MET A 312 -28.67 35.96 6.75
C MET A 312 -27.82 36.29 7.99
N LEU A 313 -27.45 37.56 8.21
CA LEU A 313 -26.76 37.99 9.44
C LEU A 313 -27.66 37.86 10.68
N GLU A 314 -28.95 38.13 10.50
CA GLU A 314 -29.98 38.04 11.55
C GLU A 314 -30.36 36.58 11.85
N MET A 315 -30.43 35.72 10.82
CA MET A 315 -30.54 34.26 10.93
C MET A 315 -29.30 33.64 11.58
N TYR A 316 -28.07 34.08 11.24
CA TYR A 316 -26.84 33.60 11.87
C TYR A 316 -26.74 33.90 13.36
N ARG A 317 -27.41 34.97 13.81
CA ARG A 317 -27.50 35.32 15.23
C ARG A 317 -28.55 34.48 15.98
N THR A 318 -29.56 33.97 15.30
CA THR A 318 -30.71 33.28 15.91
C THR A 318 -30.67 31.75 15.77
N GLU A 319 -30.14 31.25 14.67
CA GLU A 319 -30.09 29.82 14.31
C GLU A 319 -28.62 29.46 14.06
N LYS A 320 -27.96 28.71 14.95
CA LYS A 320 -26.55 28.28 14.87
C LYS A 320 -26.27 27.36 13.66
N ILE A 321 -26.45 27.84 12.44
CA ILE A 321 -26.26 27.06 11.20
C ILE A 321 -24.96 27.49 10.52
N ASN A 322 -24.10 26.52 10.25
CA ASN A 322 -22.72 26.69 9.83
C ASN A 322 -22.63 27.26 8.37
N PRO A 323 -21.91 28.38 8.12
CA PRO A 323 -21.90 29.14 6.86
C PRO A 323 -21.22 28.46 5.64
N MET A 324 -21.07 27.14 5.63
CA MET A 324 -20.25 26.37 4.68
C MET A 324 -21.00 25.95 3.39
N GLY A 325 -22.10 26.62 3.02
CA GLY A 325 -22.89 26.27 1.84
C GLY A 325 -22.14 26.34 0.50
N GLY A 326 -21.06 27.14 0.43
CA GLY A 326 -20.22 27.30 -0.76
C GLY A 326 -19.18 26.20 -0.98
N CYS A 327 -18.83 25.43 0.05
CA CYS A 327 -17.86 24.33 -0.06
C CYS A 327 -18.52 22.95 -0.19
N LEU A 328 -19.85 22.88 -0.35
CA LEU A 328 -20.59 21.61 -0.45
C LEU A 328 -20.10 20.66 -1.57
N PRO A 329 -19.67 21.14 -2.76
CA PRO A 329 -19.08 20.28 -3.80
C PRO A 329 -17.74 19.69 -3.41
N ILE A 330 -16.96 20.46 -2.64
CA ILE A 330 -15.64 20.06 -2.17
C ILE A 330 -15.81 18.93 -1.15
N LEU A 331 -16.79 19.02 -0.25
CA LEU A 331 -17.04 18.02 0.80
C LEU A 331 -17.38 16.62 0.25
N VAL A 332 -18.21 16.51 -0.79
CA VAL A 332 -18.57 15.21 -1.38
C VAL A 332 -17.40 14.61 -2.16
N GLN A 333 -16.52 15.45 -2.72
CA GLN A 333 -15.38 14.98 -3.50
C GLN A 333 -14.17 14.62 -2.61
N ILE A 334 -14.04 15.20 -1.40
CA ILE A 334 -12.94 14.92 -0.45
C ILE A 334 -12.70 13.42 -0.23
N PRO A 335 -13.71 12.57 0.07
CA PRO A 335 -13.48 11.14 0.26
C PRO A 335 -12.89 10.45 -0.98
N VAL A 336 -13.35 10.82 -2.17
CA VAL A 336 -12.85 10.29 -3.45
C VAL A 336 -11.40 10.74 -3.68
N PHE A 337 -11.09 12.00 -3.38
CA PHE A 337 -9.73 12.54 -3.48
C PHE A 337 -8.76 11.83 -2.53
N ILE A 338 -9.13 11.66 -1.25
CA ILE A 338 -8.28 10.98 -0.28
C ILE A 338 -8.11 9.50 -0.66
N ALA A 339 -9.17 8.84 -1.14
CA ALA A 339 -9.06 7.48 -1.64
C ALA A 339 -8.06 7.38 -2.81
N LEU A 340 -8.17 8.27 -3.80
CA LEU A 340 -7.26 8.27 -4.94
C LEU A 340 -5.82 8.61 -4.54
N TYR A 341 -5.62 9.53 -3.58
CA TYR A 341 -4.30 9.83 -3.02
C TYR A 341 -3.61 8.55 -2.52
N TRP A 342 -4.31 7.75 -1.72
CA TRP A 342 -3.77 6.49 -1.21
C TRP A 342 -3.61 5.43 -2.28
N VAL A 343 -4.51 5.38 -3.27
CA VAL A 343 -4.35 4.49 -4.43
C VAL A 343 -3.07 4.83 -5.18
N LEU A 344 -2.84 6.11 -5.52
CA LEU A 344 -1.66 6.50 -6.29
C LEU A 344 -0.35 6.31 -5.53
N LEU A 345 -0.36 6.48 -4.20
CA LEU A 345 0.82 6.28 -3.37
C LEU A 345 1.10 4.81 -3.03
N GLY A 346 0.06 4.02 -2.77
CA GLY A 346 0.20 2.64 -2.33
C GLY A 346 0.37 1.63 -3.48
N SER A 347 0.11 2.03 -4.73
CA SER A 347 0.18 1.10 -5.87
C SER A 347 1.61 0.90 -6.33
N VAL A 348 2.13 -0.32 -6.15
CA VAL A 348 3.43 -0.75 -6.67
C VAL A 348 3.51 -0.66 -8.20
N GLU A 349 2.38 -0.69 -8.89
CA GLU A 349 2.29 -0.55 -10.35
C GLU A 349 2.68 0.84 -10.86
N LEU A 350 2.56 1.87 -10.02
CA LEU A 350 2.98 3.24 -10.34
C LEU A 350 4.47 3.47 -10.07
N ARG A 351 5.11 2.56 -9.32
CA ARG A 351 6.54 2.64 -9.01
C ARG A 351 7.36 2.51 -10.29
N HIS A 352 8.17 3.53 -10.60
CA HIS A 352 8.93 3.63 -11.86
C HIS A 352 8.07 3.60 -13.14
N ALA A 353 6.78 3.92 -13.04
CA ALA A 353 5.92 4.02 -14.20
C ALA A 353 6.21 5.33 -14.97
N PRO A 354 6.61 5.28 -16.25
CA PRO A 354 6.82 6.49 -17.04
C PRO A 354 5.49 7.10 -17.47
N PHE A 355 5.49 8.41 -17.73
CA PHE A 355 4.36 9.12 -18.33
C PHE A 355 4.71 9.69 -19.70
N PHE A 356 5.31 10.88 -19.74
CA PHE A 356 5.60 11.63 -20.95
C PHE A 356 6.79 12.56 -20.73
N GLY A 357 7.63 12.71 -21.75
CA GLY A 357 8.77 13.62 -21.73
C GLY A 357 9.77 13.28 -20.62
N TRP A 358 9.92 14.19 -19.65
CA TRP A 358 10.89 14.08 -18.55
C TRP A 358 10.37 13.26 -17.36
N ILE A 359 9.07 12.94 -17.30
CA ILE A 359 8.49 12.14 -16.22
C ILE A 359 8.71 10.66 -16.49
N THR A 360 9.77 10.11 -15.91
CA THR A 360 10.16 8.69 -16.01
C THR A 360 9.65 7.85 -14.84
N ASP A 361 9.14 8.48 -13.78
CA ASP A 361 8.60 7.82 -12.59
C ASP A 361 7.44 8.63 -11.98
N LEU A 362 6.23 8.09 -12.03
CA LEU A 362 5.03 8.71 -11.46
C LEU A 362 4.97 8.64 -9.93
N SER A 363 5.72 7.73 -9.31
CA SER A 363 5.80 7.57 -7.85
C SER A 363 6.86 8.48 -7.20
N ALA A 364 7.78 9.02 -8.00
CA ALA A 364 8.81 9.96 -7.56
C ALA A 364 8.39 11.42 -7.82
N ILE A 365 9.12 12.35 -7.21
CA ILE A 365 8.95 13.79 -7.44
C ILE A 365 9.33 14.13 -8.89
N ASP A 366 8.64 15.11 -9.49
CA ASP A 366 9.01 15.64 -10.81
C ASP A 366 10.45 16.18 -10.77
N PRO A 367 11.41 15.57 -11.50
CA PRO A 367 12.81 15.96 -11.43
C PRO A 367 13.07 17.42 -11.85
N TRP A 368 12.18 17.99 -12.68
CA TRP A 368 12.33 19.35 -13.23
C TRP A 368 11.30 20.31 -12.62
N TYR A 369 10.45 19.83 -11.71
CA TYR A 369 9.41 20.60 -11.03
C TYR A 369 8.42 21.35 -11.95
N ILE A 370 8.29 20.92 -13.20
CA ILE A 370 7.40 21.55 -14.18
C ILE A 370 5.93 21.30 -13.78
N LEU A 371 5.58 20.07 -13.39
CA LEU A 371 4.22 19.72 -12.96
C LEU A 371 3.79 20.52 -11.72
N PRO A 372 4.58 20.62 -10.62
CA PRO A 372 4.25 21.50 -9.49
C PRO A 372 4.07 22.97 -9.86
N LEU A 373 4.92 23.51 -10.74
CA LEU A 373 4.79 24.90 -11.20
C LEU A 373 3.49 25.14 -11.97
N LEU A 374 3.15 24.25 -12.92
CA LEU A 374 1.89 24.32 -13.66
C LEU A 374 0.69 24.14 -12.72
N MET A 375 0.78 23.21 -11.76
CA MET A 375 -0.25 22.98 -10.76
C MET A 375 -0.48 24.26 -9.94
N GLY A 376 0.57 24.89 -9.45
CA GLY A 376 0.45 26.13 -8.68
C GLY A 376 -0.11 27.30 -9.50
N ALA A 377 0.32 27.45 -10.75
CA ALA A 377 -0.25 28.44 -11.66
C ALA A 377 -1.76 28.21 -11.87
N THR A 378 -2.19 26.97 -12.13
CA THR A 378 -3.61 26.65 -12.28
C THR A 378 -4.40 26.87 -10.99
N MET A 379 -3.81 26.60 -9.82
CA MET A 379 -4.46 26.82 -8.53
C MET A 379 -4.71 28.32 -8.26
N ILE A 380 -3.74 29.18 -8.61
CA ILE A 380 -3.89 30.63 -8.53
C ILE A 380 -4.99 31.10 -9.49
N ILE A 381 -4.97 30.66 -10.75
CA ILE A 381 -6.00 31.00 -11.75
C ILE A 381 -7.40 30.59 -11.27
N GLN A 382 -7.54 29.37 -10.76
CA GLN A 382 -8.81 28.85 -10.24
C GLN A 382 -9.33 29.71 -9.08
N THR A 383 -8.44 30.16 -8.19
CA THR A 383 -8.80 31.01 -7.05
C THR A 383 -9.36 32.36 -7.49
N TYR A 384 -8.81 32.96 -8.55
CA TYR A 384 -9.32 34.21 -9.11
C TYR A 384 -10.66 34.06 -9.85
N LEU A 385 -10.99 32.85 -10.32
CA LEU A 385 -12.29 32.57 -10.96
C LEU A 385 -13.42 32.31 -9.95
N ASN A 386 -13.07 31.94 -8.73
CA ASN A 386 -14.02 31.72 -7.65
C ASN A 386 -14.54 33.06 -7.10
N PRO A 387 -15.82 33.16 -6.71
CA PRO A 387 -16.35 34.35 -6.05
C PRO A 387 -15.57 34.65 -4.76
N ALA A 388 -15.18 35.91 -4.56
CA ALA A 388 -14.54 36.31 -3.31
C ALA A 388 -15.55 36.22 -2.16
N PRO A 389 -15.17 35.66 -0.99
CA PRO A 389 -16.01 35.67 0.20
C PRO A 389 -16.22 37.10 0.70
N THR A 390 -17.33 37.33 1.40
CA THR A 390 -17.72 38.66 1.88
C THR A 390 -16.86 39.16 3.05
N ASP A 391 -16.21 38.25 3.80
CA ASP A 391 -15.28 38.58 4.87
C ASP A 391 -13.86 38.87 4.32
N PRO A 392 -13.27 40.06 4.58
CA PRO A 392 -11.92 40.41 4.12
C PRO A 392 -10.82 39.49 4.69
N ILE A 393 -10.98 38.93 5.89
CA ILE A 393 -9.99 38.00 6.45
C ILE A 393 -10.02 36.68 5.66
N GLN A 394 -11.20 36.10 5.47
CA GLN A 394 -11.37 34.89 4.66
C GLN A 394 -10.88 35.10 3.21
N ALA A 395 -11.14 36.25 2.61
CA ALA A 395 -10.67 36.59 1.26
C ALA A 395 -9.13 36.63 1.17
N LYS A 396 -8.45 37.17 2.18
CA LYS A 396 -6.98 37.19 2.24
C LYS A 396 -6.41 35.79 2.40
N VAL A 397 -7.01 34.97 3.26
CA VAL A 397 -6.61 33.55 3.46
C VAL A 397 -6.78 32.76 2.17
N MET A 398 -7.90 32.90 1.46
CA MET A 398 -8.14 32.19 0.19
C MET A 398 -7.15 32.57 -0.91
N LYS A 399 -6.54 33.76 -0.88
CA LYS A 399 -5.50 34.16 -1.84
C LYS A 399 -4.11 33.60 -1.49
N ILE A 400 -3.80 33.46 -0.20
CA ILE A 400 -2.49 32.97 0.27
C ILE A 400 -2.43 31.44 0.21
N MET A 401 -3.53 30.77 0.56
CA MET A 401 -3.62 29.32 0.65
C MET A 401 -3.14 28.58 -0.62
N PRO A 402 -3.52 28.97 -1.85
CA PRO A 402 -3.00 28.36 -3.08
C PRO A 402 -1.49 28.42 -3.20
N VAL A 403 -0.86 29.53 -2.82
CA VAL A 403 0.60 29.71 -2.91
C VAL A 403 1.30 28.75 -1.95
N VAL A 404 0.80 28.64 -0.72
CA VAL A 404 1.35 27.71 0.29
C VAL A 404 1.19 26.26 -0.17
N PHE A 405 0.00 25.86 -0.64
CA PHE A 405 -0.22 24.52 -1.16
C PHE A 405 0.65 24.23 -2.38
N SER A 406 0.84 25.21 -3.27
CA SER A 406 1.70 25.05 -4.45
C SER A 406 3.12 24.67 -4.06
N ILE A 407 3.68 25.26 -3.01
CA ILE A 407 5.02 24.91 -2.48
C ILE A 407 5.03 23.46 -1.97
N PHE A 408 3.97 23.03 -1.29
CA PHE A 408 3.85 21.66 -0.78
C PHE A 408 3.88 20.59 -1.89
N PHE A 409 3.27 20.87 -3.05
CA PHE A 409 3.26 19.96 -4.20
C PHE A 409 4.63 19.75 -4.85
N PHE A 410 5.67 20.53 -4.51
CA PHE A 410 7.05 20.26 -4.96
C PHE A 410 7.63 19.00 -4.31
N PHE A 411 7.09 18.56 -3.18
CA PHE A 411 7.57 17.39 -2.44
C PHE A 411 6.73 16.13 -2.70
N PHE A 412 5.77 16.22 -3.63
CA PHE A 412 4.78 15.17 -3.89
C PHE A 412 5.11 14.40 -5.18
N PRO A 413 4.66 13.13 -5.29
CA PRO A 413 4.90 12.34 -6.49
C PRO A 413 4.24 12.94 -7.73
N ALA A 414 4.92 12.84 -8.87
CA ALA A 414 4.50 13.39 -10.14
C ALA A 414 3.11 12.90 -10.56
N GLY A 415 2.76 11.63 -10.31
CA GLY A 415 1.43 11.09 -10.62
C GLY A 415 0.31 11.74 -9.82
N LEU A 416 0.57 12.03 -8.55
CA LEU A 416 -0.38 12.76 -7.70
C LEU A 416 -0.47 14.23 -8.12
N VAL A 417 0.65 14.90 -8.41
CA VAL A 417 0.64 16.29 -8.90
C VAL A 417 -0.08 16.38 -10.26
N LEU A 418 0.13 15.41 -11.15
CA LEU A 418 -0.53 15.31 -12.45
C LEU A 418 -2.05 15.23 -12.29
N TYR A 419 -2.53 14.38 -11.38
CA TYR A 419 -3.95 14.29 -11.04
C TYR A 419 -4.53 15.66 -10.64
N TRP A 420 -3.85 16.35 -9.71
CA TRP A 420 -4.29 17.67 -9.23
C TRP A 420 -4.30 18.72 -10.34
N LEU A 421 -3.26 18.75 -11.17
CA LEU A 421 -3.17 19.66 -12.31
C LEU A 421 -4.35 19.47 -13.27
N VAL A 422 -4.63 18.23 -13.67
CA VAL A 422 -5.73 17.89 -14.58
C VAL A 422 -7.08 18.25 -13.95
N ASN A 423 -7.26 17.91 -12.67
CA ASN A 423 -8.46 18.23 -11.92
C ASN A 423 -8.70 19.75 -11.84
N ASN A 424 -7.65 20.56 -11.66
CA ASN A 424 -7.74 22.03 -11.64
C ASN A 424 -8.08 22.59 -13.02
N ILE A 425 -7.43 22.10 -14.08
CA ILE A 425 -7.73 22.52 -15.47
C ILE A 425 -9.20 22.25 -15.81
N LEU A 426 -9.70 21.05 -15.50
CA LEU A 426 -11.10 20.69 -15.72
C LEU A 426 -12.05 21.57 -14.89
N SER A 427 -11.68 21.90 -13.65
CA SER A 427 -12.47 22.78 -12.79
C SER A 427 -12.53 24.21 -13.33
N ILE A 428 -11.41 24.75 -13.82
CA ILE A 428 -11.33 26.06 -14.48
C ILE A 428 -12.25 26.08 -15.71
N TRP A 429 -12.16 25.04 -16.54
CA TRP A 429 -13.01 24.90 -17.73
C TRP A 429 -14.50 24.84 -17.37
N GLN A 430 -14.86 24.02 -16.37
CA GLN A 430 -16.22 23.92 -15.87
C GLN A 430 -16.74 25.27 -15.35
N GLN A 431 -15.94 25.98 -14.54
CA GLN A 431 -16.31 27.28 -14.00
C GLN A 431 -16.52 28.30 -15.12
N TRP A 432 -15.64 28.34 -16.12
CA TRP A 432 -15.76 29.20 -17.28
C TRP A 432 -17.06 28.93 -18.06
N PHE A 433 -17.38 27.65 -18.31
CA PHE A 433 -18.60 27.24 -19.00
C PHE A 433 -19.87 27.67 -18.25
N ILE A 434 -19.92 27.43 -16.93
CA ILE A 434 -21.05 27.84 -16.08
C ILE A 434 -21.18 29.36 -16.02
N ASN A 435 -20.06 30.09 -15.90
CA ASN A 435 -20.07 31.55 -15.90
C ASN A 435 -20.68 32.11 -17.18
N LYS A 436 -20.30 31.54 -18.34
CA LYS A 436 -20.85 31.90 -19.64
C LYS A 436 -22.35 31.59 -19.74
N SER A 437 -22.81 30.44 -19.25
CA SER A 437 -24.24 30.08 -19.28
C SER A 437 -25.08 31.03 -18.41
N ILE A 438 -24.59 31.40 -17.22
CA ILE A 438 -25.28 32.34 -16.32
C ILE A 438 -25.37 33.74 -16.97
N HIS A 439 -24.31 34.20 -17.63
CA HIS A 439 -24.34 35.49 -18.34
C HIS A 439 -25.35 35.48 -19.49
N ALA A 440 -25.43 34.38 -20.25
CA ALA A 440 -26.42 34.20 -21.31
C ALA A 440 -27.85 34.19 -20.76
N GLU A 441 -28.11 33.45 -19.66
CA GLU A 441 -29.41 33.42 -18.97
C GLU A 441 -29.83 34.82 -18.45
N ALA A 442 -28.90 35.58 -17.88
CA ALA A 442 -29.14 36.94 -17.39
C ALA A 442 -29.46 37.93 -18.53
N LEU A 443 -28.76 37.82 -19.67
CA LEU A 443 -29.04 38.62 -20.87
C LEU A 443 -30.40 38.27 -21.49
N ALA A 444 -30.76 36.99 -21.53
CA ALA A 444 -32.07 36.53 -21.99
C ALA A 444 -33.21 37.06 -21.11
N LYS A 445 -33.06 37.01 -19.77
CA LYS A 445 -34.03 37.61 -18.84
C LYS A 445 -34.18 39.13 -19.04
N LYS A 446 -33.09 39.88 -19.24
CA LYS A 446 -33.16 41.32 -19.56
C LYS A 446 -33.85 41.62 -20.90
N GLY A 447 -33.78 40.71 -21.87
CA GLY A 447 -34.51 40.82 -23.14
C GLY A 447 -36.03 40.62 -23.01
N HIS A 448 -36.48 39.80 -22.07
CA HIS A 448 -37.91 39.57 -21.79
C HIS A 448 -38.57 40.67 -20.97
N VAL A 449 -37.82 41.43 -20.16
CA VAL A 449 -38.33 42.58 -19.38
C VAL A 449 -38.52 43.84 -20.24
N LYS A 450 -37.98 43.87 -21.47
CA LYS A 450 -38.10 44.99 -22.42
C LYS A 450 -39.22 44.81 -23.47
N LYS A 451 -40.14 43.85 -23.29
CA LYS A 451 -41.32 43.70 -24.14
C LYS A 451 -42.60 44.09 -23.44
#